data_AF-A0A521TAX8-F1
#
_entry.id   AF-A0A521TAX8-F1
#
_cell.length_a   1.000
_cell.length_b   1.000
_cell.length_c   1.000
_cell.angle_alpha   90.00
_cell.angle_beta   90.00
_cell.angle_gamma   90.00
#
_symmetry.space_group_name_H-M   'P 1'
#
loop_
_entity.id
_entity.type
_entity.pdbx_description
1 polymer ?
#
loop_
_entity_poly.entity_id
_entity_poly.type
_entity_poly.pdbx_seq_one_letter_code
_entity_poly.pdbx_strand_id
1 'polypeptide(L)'
;MAKWHENLSKYGNLFSSDSISGSSPPSVFVGSYNYPKVFVGPMVPPIHGDTSLLDNPERWAGKSLEEIVNFRLNLIRGIQKVSVHQTEGRYIENLQEITMSSKPTDSDLQFTKTTSSSISLDGESAPFGPIGEIKSVKFYGTSATKSIEKTFYDKDLNAQDAVLHLYNSGIDISKIQKCFSIGMLGQKRKLVPTKWSITATDDIISKSLTEELLNYTLIDSYKVFTYEHLGNLFSVVLFPHRWIYEMIEAWYSNGVLGFGSDFEDARGINHPPAIAGAYFAAKLGVTEYLVKNKIQSG
;
A
#
# COMPACT_ATOMS: atom_id res chain seq x y z
N MET A 1 -13.39 8.31 -20.44
CA MET A 1 -12.61 9.57 -20.28
C MET A 1 -13.46 10.80 -19.98
N ALA A 2 -14.53 11.11 -20.73
CA ALA A 2 -15.36 12.32 -20.49
C ALA A 2 -16.08 12.33 -19.11
N LYS A 3 -16.79 11.24 -18.76
CA LYS A 3 -17.41 11.06 -17.42
C LYS A 3 -16.41 11.07 -16.25
N TRP A 4 -15.15 10.73 -16.50
CA TRP A 4 -14.08 10.64 -15.50
C TRP A 4 -13.54 12.02 -15.10
N HIS A 5 -13.33 12.89 -16.09
CA HIS A 5 -12.96 14.30 -15.85
C HIS A 5 -14.09 15.04 -15.14
N GLU A 6 -15.34 14.76 -15.53
CA GLU A 6 -16.53 15.36 -14.91
C GLU A 6 -16.64 14.95 -13.42
N ASN A 7 -16.46 13.66 -13.10
CA ASN A 7 -16.45 13.18 -11.71
C ASN A 7 -15.30 13.77 -10.88
N LEU A 8 -14.09 13.91 -11.41
CA LEU A 8 -12.97 14.53 -10.68
C LEU A 8 -13.15 16.03 -10.46
N SER A 9 -13.81 16.73 -11.39
CA SER A 9 -14.18 18.14 -11.20
C SER A 9 -15.34 18.33 -10.20
N LYS A 10 -16.21 17.32 -10.08
CA LYS A 10 -17.41 17.33 -9.23
C LYS A 10 -17.17 16.82 -7.81
N TYR A 11 -16.24 15.88 -7.63
CA TYR A 11 -15.87 15.25 -6.35
C TYR A 11 -14.43 15.52 -5.92
N GLY A 12 -13.64 16.22 -6.73
CA GLY A 12 -12.39 16.80 -6.29
C GLY A 12 -12.74 17.76 -5.17
N ASN A 13 -12.59 17.30 -3.93
CA ASN A 13 -12.66 18.17 -2.77
C ASN A 13 -11.54 19.18 -2.95
N LEU A 14 -11.88 20.34 -3.53
CA LEU A 14 -11.02 21.51 -3.67
C LEU A 14 -10.86 22.16 -2.29
N PHE A 15 -10.55 21.35 -1.29
CA PHE A 15 -10.27 21.81 0.05
C PHE A 15 -9.06 22.72 -0.07
N SER A 16 -9.32 24.02 0.04
CA SER A 16 -8.33 25.08 0.01
C SER A 16 -8.44 25.80 1.34
N SER A 17 -7.58 25.38 2.26
CA SER A 17 -7.49 25.95 3.60
C SER A 17 -6.03 25.91 4.04
N ASP A 18 -5.68 26.79 4.98
CA ASP A 18 -4.39 26.78 5.66
C ASP A 18 -4.39 25.84 6.89
N SER A 19 -5.51 25.19 7.18
CA SER A 19 -5.68 24.25 8.29
C SER A 19 -6.74 23.21 8.00
N ILE A 20 -6.62 22.05 8.64
CA ILE A 20 -7.60 20.96 8.60
C ILE A 20 -7.68 20.24 9.94
N SER A 21 -8.89 19.83 10.30
CA SER A 21 -9.18 18.99 11.46
C SER A 21 -10.02 17.80 11.02
N GLY A 22 -9.70 16.61 11.52
CA GLY A 22 -10.47 15.41 11.28
C GLY A 22 -9.83 14.15 11.84
N SER A 23 -10.53 13.02 11.72
CA SER A 23 -10.02 11.72 12.16
C SER A 23 -9.21 11.09 11.04
N SER A 24 -7.88 11.14 11.17
CA SER A 24 -6.96 10.48 10.25
C SER A 24 -7.14 8.96 10.37
N PRO A 25 -7.41 8.22 9.27
CA PRO A 25 -7.13 6.79 9.29
C PRO A 25 -5.64 6.60 9.61
N PRO A 26 -5.22 5.43 10.10
CA PRO A 26 -3.83 5.21 10.45
C PRO A 26 -2.99 5.04 9.16
N SER A 27 -2.72 6.19 8.56
CA SER A 27 -2.44 6.37 7.15
C SER A 27 -1.37 7.43 7.00
N VAL A 28 -0.27 7.01 6.40
CA VAL A 28 0.90 7.84 6.13
C VAL A 28 1.36 7.58 4.71
N PHE A 29 1.94 8.60 4.10
CA PHE A 29 2.46 8.52 2.74
C PHE A 29 3.92 8.94 2.71
N VAL A 30 4.76 8.15 2.03
CA VAL A 30 6.17 8.45 1.77
C VAL A 30 6.36 8.51 0.25
N GLY A 31 6.63 9.70 -0.27
CA GLY A 31 6.86 9.91 -1.71
C GLY A 31 8.23 9.39 -2.16
N SER A 32 8.37 9.11 -3.46
CA SER A 32 9.65 8.75 -4.10
C SER A 32 10.38 9.95 -4.73
N TYR A 33 9.68 11.06 -4.94
CA TYR A 33 10.24 12.26 -5.55
C TYR A 33 11.37 12.85 -4.69
N ASN A 34 12.47 13.29 -5.33
CA ASN A 34 13.69 13.80 -4.69
C ASN A 34 14.49 12.81 -3.82
N TYR A 35 14.28 11.49 -3.97
CA TYR A 35 15.05 10.48 -3.26
C TYR A 35 16.58 10.76 -3.34
N PRO A 36 17.33 10.72 -2.22
CA PRO A 36 16.99 10.17 -0.90
C PRO A 36 16.34 11.17 0.09
N LYS A 37 15.94 12.38 -0.35
CA LYS A 37 15.14 13.30 0.47
C LYS A 37 13.69 13.27 0.02
N VAL A 38 12.85 12.63 0.81
CA VAL A 38 11.46 12.33 0.45
C VAL A 38 10.49 13.25 1.15
N PHE A 39 9.31 13.41 0.57
CA PHE A 39 8.16 14.00 1.26
C PHE A 39 7.43 12.92 2.04
N VAL A 40 7.16 13.21 3.31
CA VAL A 40 6.43 12.31 4.20
C VAL A 40 5.39 13.07 5.01
N GLY A 41 4.26 12.43 5.29
CA GLY A 41 3.32 12.92 6.28
C GLY A 41 2.01 12.13 6.33
N PRO A 42 1.06 12.58 7.18
CA PRO A 42 -0.19 11.89 7.42
C PRO A 42 -1.21 12.21 6.32
N MET A 43 -2.25 11.40 6.26
CA MET A 43 -3.38 11.59 5.35
C MET A 43 -4.65 11.82 6.16
N VAL A 44 -5.12 13.07 6.20
CA VAL A 44 -6.21 13.51 7.10
C VAL A 44 -7.42 13.97 6.28
N PRO A 45 -8.62 13.43 6.52
CA PRO A 45 -9.83 13.91 5.89
C PRO A 45 -10.48 15.03 6.71
N PRO A 46 -11.32 15.91 6.11
CA PRO A 46 -11.97 17.02 6.81
C PRO A 46 -13.27 16.56 7.51
N ILE A 47 -13.24 15.36 8.11
CA ILE A 47 -14.37 14.73 8.81
C ILE A 47 -13.87 13.99 10.05
N HIS A 48 -14.70 13.94 11.09
CA HIS A 48 -14.44 13.14 12.29
C HIS A 48 -15.28 11.86 12.32
N GLY A 49 -14.80 10.85 13.02
CA GLY A 49 -15.46 9.56 13.21
C GLY A 49 -14.67 8.38 12.64
N ASP A 50 -15.37 7.32 12.26
CA ASP A 50 -14.72 6.14 11.66
C ASP A 50 -14.39 6.39 10.18
N THR A 51 -13.15 6.80 9.93
CA THR A 51 -12.58 7.01 8.60
C THR A 51 -11.72 5.84 8.13
N SER A 52 -11.74 4.69 8.83
CA SER A 52 -10.89 3.53 8.53
C SER A 52 -11.06 3.04 7.09
N LEU A 53 -12.29 3.15 6.56
CA LEU A 53 -12.60 2.74 5.20
C LEU A 53 -11.89 3.58 4.14
N LEU A 54 -11.47 4.82 4.43
CA LEU A 54 -10.84 5.70 3.44
C LEU A 54 -9.46 5.23 2.99
N ASP A 55 -8.79 4.38 3.79
CA ASP A 55 -7.44 3.88 3.50
C ASP A 55 -7.23 2.43 3.99
N ASN A 56 -8.22 1.58 3.75
CA ASN A 56 -8.15 0.12 3.98
C ASN A 56 -8.56 -0.63 2.70
N PRO A 57 -7.60 -0.88 1.78
CA PRO A 57 -7.84 -1.60 0.52
C PRO A 57 -8.48 -2.98 0.68
N GLU A 58 -8.16 -3.69 1.76
CA GLU A 58 -8.71 -5.02 2.08
C GLU A 58 -10.24 -4.98 2.25
N ARG A 59 -10.81 -3.82 2.60
CA ARG A 59 -12.26 -3.60 2.74
C ARG A 59 -12.92 -2.95 1.52
N TRP A 60 -12.20 -2.77 0.41
CA TRP A 60 -12.75 -2.16 -0.81
C TRP A 60 -13.34 -3.15 -1.81
N ALA A 61 -13.21 -4.45 -1.57
CA ALA A 61 -13.86 -5.45 -2.42
C ALA A 61 -15.38 -5.18 -2.53
N GLY A 62 -15.89 -5.16 -3.76
CA GLY A 62 -17.29 -4.84 -4.06
C GLY A 62 -17.64 -3.34 -4.10
N LYS A 63 -16.68 -2.44 -3.85
CA LYS A 63 -16.85 -0.99 -4.04
C LYS A 63 -16.69 -0.59 -5.49
N SER A 64 -17.43 0.43 -5.89
CA SER A 64 -17.31 1.04 -7.21
C SER A 64 -16.02 1.85 -7.32
N LEU A 65 -15.55 2.06 -8.56
CA LEU A 65 -14.39 2.91 -8.83
C LEU A 65 -14.60 4.33 -8.29
N GLU A 66 -15.82 4.86 -8.41
CA GLU A 66 -16.19 6.20 -7.92
C GLU A 66 -16.06 6.29 -6.39
N GLU A 67 -16.52 5.28 -5.65
CA GLU A 67 -16.34 5.22 -4.20
C GLU A 67 -14.87 5.22 -3.81
N ILE A 68 -14.04 4.37 -4.44
CA ILE A 68 -12.62 4.26 -4.14
C ILE A 68 -11.89 5.57 -4.45
N VAL A 69 -12.18 6.19 -5.59
CA VAL A 69 -11.63 7.50 -5.96
C VAL A 69 -12.02 8.55 -4.93
N ASN A 70 -13.28 8.58 -4.51
CA ASN A 70 -13.75 9.51 -3.50
C ASN A 70 -13.05 9.28 -2.15
N PHE A 71 -12.82 8.03 -1.74
CA PHE A 71 -12.03 7.73 -0.53
C PHE A 71 -10.64 8.38 -0.59
N ARG A 72 -9.95 8.24 -1.73
CA ARG A 72 -8.60 8.76 -1.91
C ARG A 72 -8.53 10.29 -2.03
N LEU A 73 -9.51 10.91 -2.69
CA LEU A 73 -9.56 12.37 -2.86
C LEU A 73 -9.91 13.10 -1.57
N ASN A 74 -10.63 12.45 -0.66
CA ASN A 74 -10.96 13.01 0.65
C ASN A 74 -9.79 13.05 1.64
N LEU A 75 -8.68 12.41 1.32
CA LEU A 75 -7.49 12.40 2.15
C LEU A 75 -6.54 13.54 1.77
N ILE A 76 -6.53 14.60 2.58
CA ILE A 76 -5.58 15.70 2.43
C ILE A 76 -4.21 15.22 2.94
N ARG A 77 -3.18 15.38 2.11
CA ARG A 77 -1.81 14.99 2.42
C ARG A 77 -1.05 16.14 3.04
N GLY A 78 -0.69 15.99 4.31
CA GLY A 78 0.36 16.81 4.90
C GLY A 78 1.72 16.32 4.42
N ILE A 79 2.58 17.22 3.96
CA ILE A 79 3.93 16.87 3.54
C ILE A 79 4.99 17.67 4.30
N GLN A 80 6.07 16.99 4.64
CA GLN A 80 7.31 17.59 5.12
C GLN A 80 8.49 16.86 4.47
N LYS A 81 9.51 17.61 4.08
CA LYS A 81 10.72 17.05 3.45
C LYS A 81 11.67 16.51 4.51
N VAL A 82 12.03 15.24 4.41
CA VAL A 82 12.96 14.58 5.35
C VAL A 82 13.96 13.70 4.60
N SER A 83 15.10 13.40 5.23
CA SER A 83 16.02 12.36 4.73
C SER A 83 15.43 10.97 5.01
N VAL A 84 15.60 10.01 4.09
CA VAL A 84 15.17 8.62 4.34
C VAL A 84 15.88 7.97 5.53
N HIS A 85 17.06 8.48 5.91
CA HIS A 85 17.81 8.00 7.07
C HIS A 85 17.33 8.62 8.40
N GLN A 86 16.44 9.61 8.36
CA GLN A 86 15.88 10.23 9.54
C GLN A 86 14.64 9.44 9.99
N THR A 87 14.86 8.39 10.78
CA THR A 87 13.79 7.55 11.36
C THR A 87 13.38 7.95 12.77
N GLU A 88 14.00 9.00 13.30
CA GLU A 88 13.83 9.51 14.67
C GLU A 88 13.44 10.99 14.66
N GLY A 89 13.00 11.46 15.82
CA GLY A 89 12.60 12.83 16.05
C GLY A 89 11.09 12.98 16.04
N ARG A 90 10.62 13.94 16.82
CA ARG A 90 9.21 14.12 17.20
C ARG A 90 8.22 14.01 16.03
N TYR A 91 8.55 14.56 14.86
CA TYR A 91 7.66 14.48 13.70
C TYR A 91 7.52 13.04 13.17
N ILE A 92 8.62 12.31 13.00
CA ILE A 92 8.59 10.93 12.50
C ILE A 92 8.00 9.99 13.55
N GLU A 93 8.34 10.18 14.82
CA GLU A 93 7.77 9.42 15.94
C GLU A 93 6.24 9.58 16.01
N ASN A 94 5.73 10.81 15.88
CA ASN A 94 4.28 11.04 15.79
C ASN A 94 3.63 10.29 14.62
N LEU A 95 4.28 10.23 13.45
CA LEU A 95 3.77 9.48 12.30
C LEU A 95 3.80 7.97 12.55
N GLN A 96 4.83 7.46 13.22
CA GLN A 96 4.92 6.06 13.62
C GLN A 96 3.80 5.71 14.62
N GLU A 97 3.49 6.57 15.58
CA GLU A 97 2.39 6.38 16.54
C GLU A 97 1.02 6.26 15.83
N ILE A 98 0.72 7.13 14.87
CA ILE A 98 -0.52 7.02 14.07
C ILE A 98 -0.51 5.77 13.22
N THR A 99 0.63 5.45 12.63
CA THR A 99 0.79 4.25 11.79
C THR A 99 0.56 2.99 12.62
N MET A 100 0.94 2.98 13.90
CA MET A 100 0.62 1.88 14.84
C MET A 100 -0.84 1.87 15.27
N SER A 101 -1.60 2.93 15.06
CA SER A 101 -2.91 3.04 15.70
C SER A 101 -3.91 2.03 15.16
N SER A 102 -4.68 1.42 16.06
CA SER A 102 -5.73 0.46 15.78
C SER A 102 -7.02 1.10 15.25
N LYS A 103 -7.18 2.42 15.42
CA LYS A 103 -8.37 3.18 15.04
C LYS A 103 -8.00 4.54 14.42
N PRO A 104 -8.93 5.21 13.73
CA PRO A 104 -8.74 6.58 13.31
C PRO A 104 -8.38 7.50 14.47
N THR A 105 -7.42 8.39 14.24
CA THR A 105 -6.85 9.30 15.24
C THR A 105 -7.25 10.72 14.91
N ASP A 106 -7.87 11.43 15.87
CA ASP A 106 -8.19 12.85 15.69
C ASP A 106 -6.90 13.64 15.50
N SER A 107 -6.89 14.48 14.47
CA SER A 107 -5.70 15.12 13.95
C SER A 107 -5.99 16.55 13.54
N ASP A 108 -5.14 17.48 13.98
CA ASP A 108 -5.16 18.88 13.55
C ASP A 108 -3.87 19.19 12.81
N LEU A 109 -3.98 19.67 11.57
CA LEU A 109 -2.86 20.10 10.75
C LEU A 109 -3.00 21.60 10.46
N GLN A 110 -1.88 22.31 10.59
CA GLN A 110 -1.74 23.67 10.06
C GLN A 110 -0.68 23.64 8.96
N PHE A 111 -0.96 24.33 7.86
CA PHE A 111 -0.09 24.40 6.70
C PHE A 111 0.64 25.74 6.63
N THR A 112 1.78 25.77 5.94
CA THR A 112 2.54 27.00 5.68
C THR A 112 1.82 27.91 4.68
N LYS A 113 1.07 27.30 3.75
CA LYS A 113 0.24 27.95 2.73
C LYS A 113 -1.04 27.16 2.57
N THR A 114 -2.04 27.76 1.93
CA THR A 114 -3.26 27.05 1.54
C THR A 114 -2.93 25.80 0.73
N THR A 115 -3.63 24.71 1.01
CA THR A 115 -3.51 23.45 0.29
C THR A 115 -3.69 23.66 -1.22
N SER A 116 -2.84 22.99 -2.00
CA SER A 116 -2.92 22.98 -3.46
C SER A 116 -3.49 21.65 -3.93
N SER A 117 -4.50 21.73 -4.79
CA SER A 117 -5.03 20.56 -5.48
C SER A 117 -4.26 20.36 -6.78
N SER A 118 -3.39 19.35 -6.82
CA SER A 118 -2.82 18.84 -8.06
C SER A 118 -3.30 17.41 -8.27
N ILE A 119 -4.44 17.26 -8.93
CA ILE A 119 -4.91 15.94 -9.36
C ILE A 119 -4.04 15.56 -10.57
N SER A 120 -2.96 14.80 -10.34
CA SER A 120 -2.17 14.22 -11.42
C SER A 120 -2.89 12.98 -11.95
N LEU A 121 -3.33 13.04 -13.20
CA LEU A 121 -3.90 11.92 -13.95
C LEU A 121 -2.80 11.30 -14.81
N ASP A 122 -1.84 10.62 -14.19
CA ASP A 122 -0.80 9.87 -14.92
C ASP A 122 -1.28 8.47 -15.33
N GLY A 123 -2.46 8.03 -14.86
CA GLY A 123 -3.05 6.73 -15.19
C GLY A 123 -2.39 5.54 -14.48
N GLU A 124 -1.24 5.76 -13.84
CA GLU A 124 -0.45 4.75 -13.14
C GLU A 124 -0.54 4.89 -11.61
N SER A 125 -0.87 6.09 -11.12
CA SER A 125 -0.99 6.39 -9.69
C SER A 125 -2.44 6.50 -9.25
N ALA A 126 -2.74 6.01 -8.03
CA ALA A 126 -4.02 6.27 -7.39
C ALA A 126 -4.27 7.80 -7.33
N PRO A 127 -5.51 8.28 -7.56
CA PRO A 127 -5.81 9.68 -7.41
C PRO A 127 -5.48 10.11 -5.99
N PHE A 128 -4.99 11.34 -5.84
CA PHE A 128 -4.63 11.86 -4.54
C PHE A 128 -5.39 13.13 -4.23
N GLY A 129 -5.77 13.28 -2.96
CA GLY A 129 -6.32 14.52 -2.43
C GLY A 129 -5.31 15.69 -2.40
N PRO A 130 -5.80 16.88 -2.00
CA PRO A 130 -5.00 18.09 -1.89
C PRO A 130 -3.73 17.89 -1.04
N ILE A 131 -2.70 18.69 -1.33
CA ILE A 131 -1.41 18.63 -0.64
C ILE A 131 -1.16 19.96 0.08
N GLY A 132 -0.62 19.91 1.30
CA GLY A 132 -0.16 21.09 2.03
C GLY A 132 1.16 20.84 2.77
N GLU A 133 2.08 21.80 2.72
CA GLU A 133 3.32 21.75 3.51
C GLU A 133 3.01 22.01 4.98
N ILE A 134 3.38 21.07 5.85
CA ILE A 134 3.02 21.12 7.27
C ILE A 134 3.83 22.20 8.00
N LYS A 135 3.11 23.08 8.70
CA LYS A 135 3.65 24.03 9.67
C LYS A 135 3.59 23.47 11.09
N SER A 136 2.48 22.83 11.47
CA SER A 136 2.35 22.12 12.74
C SER A 136 1.34 20.99 12.64
N VAL A 137 1.52 19.98 13.48
CA VAL A 137 0.62 18.83 13.54
C VAL A 137 0.39 18.38 14.97
N LYS A 138 -0.85 18.03 15.30
CA LYS A 138 -1.25 17.46 16.58
C LYS A 138 -2.12 16.25 16.36
N PHE A 139 -1.87 15.20 17.14
CA PHE A 139 -2.60 13.95 17.10
C PHE A 139 -3.15 13.67 18.50
N TYR A 140 -4.37 13.14 18.57
CA TYR A 140 -5.10 12.96 19.81
C TYR A 140 -5.63 11.54 19.94
N GLY A 141 -5.47 10.94 21.14
CA GLY A 141 -6.13 9.67 21.48
C GLY A 141 -5.64 8.46 20.68
N THR A 142 -4.34 8.38 20.41
CA THR A 142 -3.71 7.23 19.75
C THR A 142 -3.83 5.97 20.60
N SER A 143 -4.10 4.83 19.96
CA SER A 143 -4.10 3.52 20.59
C SER A 143 -3.38 2.54 19.68
N ALA A 144 -2.19 2.09 20.09
CA ALA A 144 -1.36 1.22 19.27
C ALA A 144 -1.89 -0.23 19.20
N THR A 145 -1.79 -0.84 18.03
CA THR A 145 -1.96 -2.28 17.87
C THR A 145 -0.77 -3.00 18.49
N LYS A 146 -1.03 -3.82 19.51
CA LYS A 146 0.01 -4.45 20.35
C LYS A 146 1.06 -5.25 19.56
N SER A 147 0.67 -5.96 18.50
CA SER A 147 1.61 -6.73 17.67
C SER A 147 2.57 -5.79 16.94
N ILE A 148 2.06 -4.73 16.32
CA ILE A 148 2.86 -3.71 15.63
C ILE A 148 3.78 -2.99 16.62
N GLU A 149 3.25 -2.60 17.79
CA GLU A 149 4.02 -1.93 18.83
C GLU A 149 5.19 -2.79 19.32
N LYS A 150 4.95 -4.07 19.63
CA LYS A 150 6.01 -5.01 20.02
C LYS A 150 7.06 -5.16 18.92
N THR A 151 6.64 -5.36 17.68
CA THR A 151 7.54 -5.46 16.54
C THR A 151 8.33 -4.17 16.31
N PHE A 152 7.73 -3.00 16.55
CA PHE A 152 8.42 -1.72 16.43
C PHE A 152 9.50 -1.53 17.51
N TYR A 153 9.25 -1.96 18.74
CA TYR A 153 10.23 -1.83 19.83
C TYR A 153 11.31 -2.93 19.82
N ASP A 154 11.09 -4.05 19.12
CA ASP A 154 12.12 -5.04 18.85
C ASP A 154 13.13 -4.51 17.82
N LYS A 155 14.33 -4.17 18.28
CA LYS A 155 15.41 -3.61 17.45
C LYS A 155 16.31 -4.69 16.85
N ASP A 156 16.23 -5.93 17.34
CA ASP A 156 17.05 -7.05 16.90
C ASP A 156 16.38 -7.81 15.75
N LEU A 157 15.04 -7.70 15.61
CA LEU A 157 14.30 -8.32 14.53
C LEU A 157 14.68 -7.72 13.17
N ASN A 158 15.03 -8.58 12.21
CA ASN A 158 15.29 -8.15 10.84
C ASN A 158 13.97 -7.78 10.12
N ALA A 159 14.06 -7.06 9.00
CA ALA A 159 12.87 -6.52 8.33
C ALA A 159 11.97 -7.63 7.76
N GLN A 160 12.56 -8.72 7.26
CA GLN A 160 11.83 -9.85 6.70
C GLN A 160 11.01 -10.56 7.78
N ASP A 161 11.65 -10.92 8.90
CA ASP A 161 10.99 -11.58 10.02
C ASP A 161 9.93 -10.69 10.65
N ALA A 162 10.16 -9.38 10.73
CA ALA A 162 9.17 -8.42 11.21
C ALA A 162 7.91 -8.39 10.34
N VAL A 163 8.06 -8.39 9.01
CA VAL A 163 6.93 -8.46 8.07
C VAL A 163 6.17 -9.77 8.24
N LEU A 164 6.88 -10.91 8.24
CA LEU A 164 6.26 -12.24 8.36
C LEU A 164 5.57 -12.42 9.72
N HIS A 165 6.16 -11.93 10.81
CA HIS A 165 5.55 -11.97 12.13
C HIS A 165 4.21 -11.20 12.17
N LEU A 166 4.16 -10.00 11.58
CA LEU A 166 2.93 -9.21 11.53
C LEU A 166 1.87 -9.85 10.63
N TYR A 167 2.27 -10.37 9.46
CA TYR A 167 1.38 -11.06 8.54
C TYR A 167 0.77 -12.31 9.20
N ASN A 168 1.60 -13.15 9.81
CA ASN A 168 1.14 -14.36 10.54
C ASN A 168 0.30 -14.03 11.78
N SER A 169 0.41 -12.81 12.32
CA SER A 169 -0.45 -12.32 13.41
C SER A 169 -1.82 -11.81 12.94
N GLY A 170 -2.11 -11.87 11.64
CA GLY A 170 -3.37 -11.43 11.05
C GLY A 170 -3.48 -9.91 10.88
N ILE A 171 -2.36 -9.19 10.81
CA ILE A 171 -2.37 -7.76 10.48
C ILE A 171 -2.53 -7.59 8.96
N ASP A 172 -3.48 -6.74 8.57
CA ASP A 172 -3.74 -6.35 7.18
C ASP A 172 -2.44 -5.97 6.45
N ILE A 173 -2.24 -6.47 5.23
CA ILE A 173 -1.02 -6.26 4.45
C ILE A 173 -0.77 -4.78 4.21
N SER A 174 -1.80 -3.99 3.90
CA SER A 174 -1.70 -2.54 3.71
C SER A 174 -1.20 -1.80 4.96
N LYS A 175 -1.50 -2.33 6.14
CA LYS A 175 -0.99 -1.81 7.41
C LYS A 175 0.49 -2.14 7.60
N ILE A 176 0.90 -3.36 7.28
CA ILE A 176 2.31 -3.79 7.30
C ILE A 176 3.13 -2.94 6.33
N GLN A 177 2.63 -2.72 5.12
CA GLN A 177 3.25 -1.88 4.10
C GLN A 177 3.46 -0.44 4.60
N LYS A 178 2.50 0.15 5.33
CA LYS A 178 2.65 1.49 5.94
C LYS A 178 3.70 1.51 7.04
N CYS A 179 3.72 0.50 7.91
CA CYS A 179 4.75 0.35 8.95
C CYS A 179 6.15 0.23 8.33
N PHE A 180 6.30 -0.57 7.28
CA PHE A 180 7.56 -0.72 6.56
C PHE A 180 7.97 0.61 5.91
N SER A 181 7.02 1.33 5.30
CA SER A 181 7.25 2.59 4.60
C SER A 181 7.77 3.70 5.54
N ILE A 182 7.21 3.82 6.75
CA ILE A 182 7.64 4.80 7.75
C ILE A 182 8.84 4.35 8.61
N GLY A 183 9.55 3.31 8.15
CA GLY A 183 10.80 2.85 8.73
C GLY A 183 10.64 2.22 10.10
N MET A 184 9.55 1.51 10.35
CA MET A 184 9.32 0.86 11.65
C MET A 184 9.93 -0.52 11.77
N LEU A 185 10.23 -1.19 10.65
CA LEU A 185 10.57 -2.61 10.62
C LEU A 185 12.05 -2.81 10.27
N GLY A 186 12.69 -3.77 10.96
CA GLY A 186 14.09 -4.16 10.75
C GLY A 186 15.11 -3.50 11.67
N GLN A 187 16.36 -3.96 11.56
CA GLN A 187 17.51 -3.47 12.34
C GLN A 187 18.05 -2.14 11.80
N LYS A 188 18.20 -2.03 10.47
CA LYS A 188 18.70 -0.83 9.77
C LYS A 188 17.54 -0.08 9.13
N ARG A 189 16.77 0.59 9.98
CA ARG A 189 15.54 1.28 9.59
C ARG A 189 15.84 2.48 8.71
N LYS A 190 14.98 2.68 7.70
CA LYS A 190 14.94 3.86 6.84
C LYS A 190 13.51 4.06 6.36
N LEU A 191 13.16 5.28 6.01
CA LEU A 191 11.91 5.54 5.29
C LEU A 191 12.03 4.93 3.88
N VAL A 192 10.97 4.27 3.44
CA VAL A 192 10.87 3.62 2.14
C VAL A 192 9.67 4.22 1.41
N PRO A 193 9.83 4.76 0.20
CA PRO A 193 8.71 5.21 -0.62
C PRO A 193 7.59 4.17 -0.66
N THR A 194 6.34 4.61 -0.50
CA THR A 194 5.19 3.72 -0.32
C THR A 194 5.08 2.69 -1.46
N LYS A 195 5.33 3.09 -2.71
CA LYS A 195 5.36 2.18 -3.86
C LYS A 195 6.35 1.02 -3.69
N TRP A 196 7.56 1.31 -3.21
CA TRP A 196 8.58 0.27 -2.98
C TRP A 196 8.27 -0.58 -1.76
N SER A 197 7.63 0.02 -0.75
CA SER A 197 7.22 -0.68 0.47
C SER A 197 6.12 -1.71 0.21
N ILE A 198 5.18 -1.40 -0.69
CA ILE A 198 4.17 -2.34 -1.21
C ILE A 198 4.87 -3.54 -1.83
N THR A 199 5.67 -3.29 -2.87
CA THR A 199 6.41 -4.35 -3.59
C THR A 199 7.28 -5.20 -2.66
N ALA A 200 8.04 -4.58 -1.76
CA ALA A 200 8.93 -5.30 -0.85
C ALA A 200 8.15 -6.18 0.14
N THR A 201 7.02 -5.70 0.65
CA THR A 201 6.19 -6.47 1.59
C THR A 201 5.57 -7.68 0.88
N ASP A 202 5.03 -7.48 -0.30
CA ASP A 202 4.39 -8.54 -1.09
C ASP A 202 5.42 -9.60 -1.53
N ASP A 203 6.63 -9.18 -1.92
CA ASP A 203 7.74 -10.09 -2.24
C ASP A 203 8.17 -10.93 -1.03
N ILE A 204 8.39 -10.29 0.14
CA ILE A 204 8.77 -11.00 1.37
C ILE A 204 7.74 -12.08 1.75
N ILE A 205 6.46 -11.73 1.74
CA ILE A 205 5.39 -12.66 2.12
C ILE A 205 5.26 -13.77 1.08
N SER A 206 5.15 -13.41 -0.20
CA SER A 206 4.97 -14.40 -1.28
C SER A 206 6.14 -15.37 -1.40
N LYS A 207 7.38 -14.93 -1.14
CA LYS A 207 8.55 -15.80 -1.08
C LYS A 207 8.46 -16.81 0.06
N SER A 208 8.07 -16.37 1.27
CA SER A 208 7.86 -17.29 2.40
C SER A 208 6.77 -18.32 2.11
N LEU A 209 5.66 -17.91 1.50
CA LEU A 209 4.58 -18.82 1.10
C LEU A 209 5.02 -19.78 -0.02
N THR A 210 5.90 -19.32 -0.91
CA THR A 210 6.50 -20.15 -1.97
C THR A 210 7.41 -21.25 -1.39
N GLU A 211 8.20 -20.94 -0.36
CA GLU A 211 9.02 -21.94 0.33
C GLU A 211 8.13 -22.99 1.04
N GLU A 212 7.00 -22.58 1.59
CA GLU A 212 6.02 -23.47 2.21
C GLU A 212 5.35 -24.40 1.19
N LEU A 213 4.83 -23.86 0.08
CA LEU A 213 4.05 -24.62 -0.90
C LEU A 213 4.85 -25.72 -1.63
N LEU A 214 6.19 -25.60 -1.67
CA LEU A 214 7.05 -26.63 -2.24
C LEU A 214 6.94 -27.98 -1.50
N ASN A 215 6.41 -27.99 -0.27
CA ASN A 215 6.18 -29.18 0.54
C ASN A 215 4.78 -29.79 0.34
N TYR A 216 3.92 -29.16 -0.47
CA TYR A 216 2.56 -29.63 -0.74
C TYR A 216 2.46 -30.50 -2.00
N THR A 217 1.40 -31.28 -2.07
CA THR A 217 1.10 -32.15 -3.21
C THR A 217 0.65 -31.36 -4.43
N LEU A 218 1.09 -31.78 -5.61
CA LEU A 218 0.66 -31.20 -6.87
C LEU A 218 -0.84 -31.38 -7.09
N ILE A 219 -1.47 -30.40 -7.72
CA ILE A 219 -2.81 -30.58 -8.29
C ILE A 219 -2.78 -31.65 -9.40
N ASP A 220 -3.90 -32.34 -9.58
CA ASP A 220 -4.07 -33.43 -10.54
C ASP A 220 -4.62 -32.97 -11.90
N SER A 221 -5.20 -31.77 -11.92
CA SER A 221 -5.93 -31.20 -13.05
C SER A 221 -5.75 -29.68 -13.08
N TYR A 222 -5.96 -29.08 -14.25
CA TYR A 222 -5.89 -27.63 -14.38
C TYR A 222 -7.09 -26.96 -13.70
N LYS A 223 -6.89 -25.75 -13.20
CA LYS A 223 -7.97 -24.89 -12.68
C LYS A 223 -7.87 -23.52 -13.32
N VAL A 224 -9.01 -22.94 -13.67
CA VAL A 224 -9.08 -21.60 -14.28
C VAL A 224 -9.99 -20.73 -13.43
N PHE A 225 -9.48 -19.57 -13.04
CA PHE A 225 -10.21 -18.54 -12.33
C PHE A 225 -10.27 -17.30 -13.20
N THR A 226 -11.43 -16.66 -13.22
CA THR A 226 -11.63 -15.36 -13.88
C THR A 226 -12.26 -14.40 -12.89
N TYR A 227 -11.83 -13.15 -12.92
CA TYR A 227 -12.37 -12.10 -12.07
C TYR A 227 -12.35 -10.77 -12.82
N GLU A 228 -13.47 -10.07 -12.80
CA GLU A 228 -13.60 -8.74 -13.39
C GLU A 228 -13.80 -7.71 -12.28
N HIS A 229 -12.95 -6.70 -12.24
CA HIS A 229 -13.06 -5.64 -11.24
C HIS A 229 -12.51 -4.31 -11.73
N LEU A 230 -13.29 -3.25 -11.53
CA LEU A 230 -12.93 -1.87 -11.90
C LEU A 230 -12.49 -1.69 -13.36
N GLY A 231 -13.05 -2.49 -14.27
CA GLY A 231 -12.70 -2.49 -15.69
C GLY A 231 -11.45 -3.30 -16.04
N ASN A 232 -10.85 -4.00 -15.08
CA ASN A 232 -9.76 -4.94 -15.28
C ASN A 232 -10.29 -6.37 -15.33
N LEU A 233 -9.71 -7.20 -16.18
CA LEU A 233 -9.96 -8.63 -16.28
C LEU A 233 -8.72 -9.37 -15.78
N PHE A 234 -8.90 -10.21 -14.77
CA PHE A 234 -7.87 -11.09 -14.24
C PHE A 234 -8.21 -12.53 -14.62
N SER A 235 -7.21 -13.27 -15.09
CA SER A 235 -7.32 -14.71 -15.34
C SER A 235 -6.13 -15.41 -14.71
N VAL A 236 -6.40 -16.40 -13.85
CA VAL A 236 -5.38 -17.23 -13.21
C VAL A 236 -5.59 -18.67 -13.68
N VAL A 237 -4.54 -19.24 -14.26
CA VAL A 237 -4.53 -20.64 -14.71
C VAL A 237 -3.53 -21.39 -13.85
N LEU A 238 -4.01 -22.41 -13.14
CA LEU A 238 -3.20 -23.33 -12.36
C LEU A 238 -3.06 -24.63 -13.15
N PHE A 239 -1.84 -25.16 -13.28
CA PHE A 239 -1.61 -26.45 -13.94
C PHE A 239 -0.74 -27.42 -13.11
N PRO A 240 -0.88 -28.75 -13.31
CA PRO A 240 -0.13 -29.79 -12.59
C PRO A 240 1.39 -29.74 -12.79
N HIS A 241 2.06 -28.82 -12.11
CA HIS A 241 3.50 -28.64 -12.19
C HIS A 241 4.06 -28.16 -10.85
N ARG A 242 5.35 -28.44 -10.63
CA ARG A 242 6.09 -27.85 -9.50
C ARG A 242 6.11 -26.32 -9.65
N TRP A 243 6.19 -25.57 -8.56
CA TRP A 243 6.14 -24.10 -8.60
C TRP A 243 6.94 -23.48 -9.74
N ILE A 244 6.18 -22.84 -10.61
CA ILE A 244 6.59 -21.83 -11.57
C ILE A 244 5.47 -20.79 -11.57
N TYR A 245 5.78 -19.55 -11.91
CA TYR A 245 4.78 -18.50 -11.97
C TYR A 245 5.15 -17.53 -13.08
N GLU A 246 4.17 -17.20 -13.92
CA GLU A 246 4.28 -16.18 -14.95
C GLU A 246 3.05 -15.28 -14.86
N MET A 247 3.27 -13.97 -15.00
CA MET A 247 2.19 -13.01 -15.15
C MET A 247 2.45 -12.15 -16.37
N ILE A 248 1.44 -12.04 -17.23
CA ILE A 248 1.42 -11.13 -18.36
C ILE A 248 0.39 -10.05 -18.06
N GLU A 249 0.80 -8.79 -18.13
CA GLU A 249 -0.07 -7.62 -17.99
C GLU A 249 -0.16 -6.89 -19.32
N ALA A 250 -1.37 -6.52 -19.71
CA ALA A 250 -1.64 -5.64 -20.84
C ALA A 250 -2.45 -4.44 -20.34
N TRP A 251 -1.98 -3.24 -20.66
CA TRP A 251 -2.64 -2.00 -20.23
C TRP A 251 -2.77 -1.03 -21.40
N TYR A 252 -3.84 -0.24 -21.38
CA TYR A 252 -4.09 0.78 -22.40
C TYR A 252 -3.91 2.17 -21.80
N SER A 253 -2.96 2.94 -22.34
CA SER A 253 -2.68 4.30 -21.90
C SER A 253 -2.50 5.22 -23.09
N ASN A 254 -3.23 6.33 -23.12
CA ASN A 254 -3.09 7.40 -24.12
C ASN A 254 -3.08 6.94 -25.59
N GLY A 255 -3.91 5.97 -25.96
CA GLY A 255 -3.97 5.47 -27.34
C GLY A 255 -3.02 4.30 -27.63
N VAL A 256 -2.15 3.95 -26.69
CA VAL A 256 -1.12 2.92 -26.83
C VAL A 256 -1.46 1.72 -25.96
N LEU A 257 -1.36 0.53 -26.54
CA LEU A 257 -1.44 -0.74 -25.82
C LEU A 257 -0.03 -1.17 -25.41
N GLY A 258 0.21 -1.23 -24.11
CA GLY A 258 1.43 -1.74 -23.50
C GLY A 258 1.28 -3.20 -23.08
N PHE A 259 2.40 -3.91 -23.05
CA PHE A 259 2.50 -5.29 -22.57
C PHE A 259 3.75 -5.44 -21.71
N GLY A 260 3.67 -6.28 -20.68
CA GLY A 260 4.81 -6.71 -19.89
C GLY A 260 4.58 -8.12 -19.36
N SER A 261 5.67 -8.84 -19.12
CA SER A 261 5.64 -10.16 -18.49
C SER A 261 6.79 -10.30 -17.53
N ASP A 262 6.51 -10.93 -16.38
CA ASP A 262 7.49 -11.33 -15.37
C ASP A 262 7.27 -12.79 -15.01
N PHE A 263 8.36 -13.53 -14.73
CA PHE A 263 8.27 -14.95 -14.41
C PHE A 263 9.33 -15.42 -13.40
N GLU A 264 9.03 -16.52 -12.74
CA GLU A 264 9.96 -17.20 -11.83
C GLU A 264 9.78 -18.71 -11.79
N ASP A 265 10.78 -19.38 -11.23
CA ASP A 265 10.67 -20.77 -10.76
C ASP A 265 10.88 -20.83 -9.24
N ALA A 266 11.01 -22.05 -8.70
CA ALA A 266 11.26 -22.30 -7.27
C ALA A 266 12.48 -21.56 -6.67
N ARG A 267 13.38 -20.99 -7.48
CA ARG A 267 14.52 -20.18 -7.04
C ARG A 267 14.17 -18.70 -6.88
N GLY A 268 12.97 -18.29 -7.28
CA GLY A 268 12.50 -16.91 -7.35
C GLY A 268 12.86 -16.21 -8.66
N ILE A 269 12.43 -14.96 -8.78
CA ILE A 269 12.68 -14.13 -9.96
C ILE A 269 14.18 -13.92 -10.18
N ASN A 270 14.63 -14.04 -11.42
CA ASN A 270 16.05 -13.94 -11.80
C ASN A 270 16.36 -12.77 -12.74
N HIS A 271 15.38 -11.92 -13.00
CA HIS A 271 15.48 -10.76 -13.88
C HIS A 271 14.87 -9.52 -13.21
N PRO A 272 15.22 -8.31 -13.66
CA PRO A 272 14.52 -7.10 -13.23
C PRO A 272 13.04 -7.18 -13.64
N PRO A 273 12.09 -7.00 -12.70
CA PRO A 273 10.68 -7.09 -13.01
C PRO A 273 10.19 -5.89 -13.83
N ALA A 274 9.52 -6.16 -14.95
CA ALA A 274 8.92 -5.20 -15.87
C ALA A 274 7.56 -4.69 -15.37
N ILE A 275 6.75 -5.57 -14.76
CA ILE A 275 5.41 -5.26 -14.24
C ILE A 275 5.34 -5.31 -12.71
N ALA A 276 6.45 -5.67 -12.05
CA ALA A 276 6.79 -5.49 -10.63
C ALA A 276 5.60 -5.43 -9.66
N GLY A 277 5.00 -4.24 -9.47
CA GLY A 277 3.89 -4.05 -8.56
C GLY A 277 2.71 -5.01 -8.80
N ALA A 278 2.29 -5.17 -10.05
CA ALA A 278 1.21 -6.08 -10.41
C ALA A 278 1.63 -7.54 -10.21
N TYR A 279 2.87 -7.88 -10.60
CA TYR A 279 3.44 -9.23 -10.45
C TYR A 279 3.43 -9.71 -8.99
N PHE A 280 4.01 -8.93 -8.07
CA PHE A 280 4.11 -9.34 -6.67
C PHE A 280 2.75 -9.36 -5.96
N ALA A 281 1.85 -8.42 -6.27
CA ALA A 281 0.51 -8.41 -5.71
C ALA A 281 -0.32 -9.64 -6.15
N ALA A 282 -0.27 -9.98 -7.45
CA ALA A 282 -0.96 -11.16 -7.96
C ALA A 282 -0.34 -12.47 -7.44
N LYS A 283 0.99 -12.55 -7.39
CA LYS A 283 1.72 -13.70 -6.83
C LYS A 283 1.33 -13.94 -5.38
N LEU A 284 1.20 -12.89 -4.57
CA LEU A 284 0.77 -13.00 -3.19
C LEU A 284 -0.62 -13.66 -3.11
N GLY A 285 -1.60 -13.18 -3.86
CA GLY A 285 -2.95 -13.77 -3.87
C GLY A 285 -2.97 -15.24 -4.34
N VAL A 286 -2.16 -15.60 -5.34
CA VAL A 286 -2.02 -16.98 -5.82
C VAL A 286 -1.38 -17.88 -4.75
N THR A 287 -0.28 -17.44 -4.14
CA THR A 287 0.43 -18.23 -3.11
C THR A 287 -0.42 -18.40 -1.85
N GLU A 288 -1.17 -17.38 -1.42
CA GLU A 288 -2.14 -17.48 -0.32
C GLU A 288 -3.22 -18.55 -0.61
N TYR A 289 -3.77 -18.57 -1.83
CA TYR A 289 -4.74 -19.58 -2.23
C TYR A 289 -4.16 -20.99 -2.19
N LEU A 290 -2.95 -21.19 -2.73
CA LEU A 290 -2.29 -22.49 -2.76
C LEU A 290 -1.98 -23.01 -1.36
N VAL A 291 -1.40 -22.16 -0.51
CA VAL A 291 -1.09 -22.48 0.90
C VAL A 291 -2.35 -22.82 1.68
N LYS A 292 -3.40 -22.01 1.55
CA LYS A 292 -4.71 -22.27 2.20
C LYS A 292 -5.29 -23.63 1.84
N ASN A 293 -5.12 -24.07 0.59
CA ASN A 293 -5.61 -25.34 0.11
C ASN A 293 -4.61 -26.49 0.26
N LYS A 294 -3.39 -26.22 0.77
CA LYS A 294 -2.29 -27.20 0.91
C LYS A 294 -1.99 -27.94 -0.39
N ILE A 295 -1.93 -27.19 -1.48
CA ILE A 295 -1.64 -27.68 -2.83
C ILE A 295 -0.49 -26.91 -3.46
N GLN A 296 0.13 -27.53 -4.46
CA GLN A 296 1.16 -26.93 -5.29
C GLN A 296 0.73 -26.91 -6.76
N SER A 297 1.09 -25.85 -7.46
CA SER A 297 0.82 -25.65 -8.89
C SER A 297 1.94 -24.84 -9.53
N GLY A 298 2.03 -24.93 -10.86
CA GLY A 298 2.59 -23.87 -11.71
C GLY A 298 1.50 -22.94 -12.22
#